data_AF-A0AB37SXV1-F1
#
_entry.id   AF-A0AB37SXV1-F1
#
_cell.length_a   1.000
_cell.length_b   1.000
_cell.length_c   1.000
_cell.angle_alpha   90.00
_cell.angle_beta   90.00
_cell.angle_gamma   90.00
#
_symmetry.space_group_name_H-M   'P 1'
#
loop_
_entity.id
_entity.type
_entity.pdbx_description
1 polymer ?
#
loop_
_entity_poly.entity_id
_entity_poly.type
_entity_poly.pdbx_seq_one_letter_code
_entity_poly.pdbx_strand_id
1 'polypeptide(L)'
;MTPTPQDALLNEFISYYNSDELELFIHDNLEEQADESAERMVHILGDRAVEVASLMREMAADPAHPFYRTICKRTMYDWDEDQDSWAKFQQLAQRVSDGITKATSG
;
A
#
# COMPACT_ATOMS: atom_id res chain seq x y z
N MET A 1 -15.55 11.12 -11.22
CA MET A 1 -14.17 11.22 -11.71
C MET A 1 -13.41 10.04 -11.14
N THR A 2 -12.63 9.33 -11.96
CA THR A 2 -11.75 8.25 -11.47
C THR A 2 -10.62 8.88 -10.67
N PRO A 3 -10.30 8.39 -9.45
CA PRO A 3 -9.22 8.93 -8.63
C PRO A 3 -7.87 8.79 -9.35
N THR A 4 -6.89 9.62 -8.96
CA THR A 4 -5.51 9.37 -9.36
C THR A 4 -4.97 8.14 -8.61
N PRO A 5 -3.93 7.46 -9.12
CA PRO A 5 -3.26 6.37 -8.41
C PRO A 5 -2.79 6.75 -7.01
N GLN A 6 -2.26 7.98 -6.84
CA GLN A 6 -1.88 8.51 -5.53
C GLN A 6 -3.11 8.69 -4.63
N ASP A 7 -4.19 9.29 -5.12
CA ASP A 7 -5.40 9.48 -4.29
C ASP A 7 -6.03 8.14 -3.89
N ALA A 8 -6.09 7.17 -4.82
CA ALA A 8 -6.61 5.84 -4.55
C ALA A 8 -5.77 5.12 -3.50
N LEU A 9 -4.44 5.14 -3.64
CA LEU A 9 -3.54 4.51 -2.69
C LEU A 9 -3.59 5.19 -1.31
N LEU A 10 -3.63 6.53 -1.27
CA LEU A 10 -3.75 7.26 -0.01
C LEU A 10 -5.07 6.92 0.71
N ASN A 11 -6.18 6.87 -0.03
CA ASN A 11 -7.48 6.50 0.54
C ASN A 11 -7.49 5.06 1.06
N GLU A 12 -6.84 4.13 0.36
CA GLU A 12 -6.67 2.75 0.82
C GLU A 12 -5.94 2.70 2.16
N PHE A 13 -4.81 3.40 2.26
CA PHE A 13 -4.03 3.47 3.49
C PHE A 13 -4.82 4.12 4.64
N ILE A 14 -5.53 5.21 4.39
CA ILE A 14 -6.37 5.85 5.41
C ILE A 14 -7.50 4.92 5.86
N SER A 15 -8.09 4.14 4.96
CA SER A 15 -9.26 3.33 5.26
C SER A 15 -8.91 2.04 6.00
N TYR A 16 -7.80 1.40 5.64
CA TYR A 16 -7.47 0.05 6.12
C TYR A 16 -6.14 -0.04 6.87
N TYR A 17 -5.21 0.88 6.66
CA TYR A 17 -3.86 0.83 7.22
C TYR A 17 -3.57 2.02 8.15
N ASN A 18 -4.62 2.62 8.71
CA ASN A 18 -4.48 3.61 9.79
C ASN A 18 -4.11 2.93 11.11
N SER A 19 -3.58 3.68 12.07
CA SER A 19 -3.12 3.15 13.36
C SER A 19 -4.17 2.33 14.12
N ASP A 20 -5.46 2.65 13.96
CA ASP A 20 -6.53 2.01 14.70
C ASP A 20 -6.90 0.64 14.09
N GLU A 21 -6.94 0.56 12.75
CA GLU A 21 -7.30 -0.66 12.02
C GLU A 21 -6.11 -1.61 11.85
N LEU A 22 -4.89 -1.07 11.71
CA LEU A 22 -3.70 -1.83 11.34
C LEU A 22 -3.35 -2.93 12.35
N GLU A 23 -3.48 -2.63 13.64
CA GLU A 23 -3.23 -3.57 14.74
C GLU A 23 -4.10 -4.83 14.67
N LEU A 24 -5.24 -4.78 13.96
CA LEU A 24 -6.15 -5.91 13.82
C LEU A 24 -5.60 -7.02 12.93
N PHE A 25 -4.64 -6.72 12.04
CA PHE A 25 -4.17 -7.67 11.04
C PHE A 25 -2.68 -7.63 10.74
N ILE A 26 -1.94 -6.62 11.19
CA ILE A 26 -0.52 -6.42 10.84
C ILE A 26 0.38 -7.63 11.13
N HIS A 27 0.03 -8.45 12.13
CA HIS A 27 0.81 -9.63 12.53
C HIS A 27 0.38 -10.91 11.84
N ASP A 28 -0.91 -11.11 11.63
CA ASP A 28 -1.47 -12.42 11.25
C ASP A 28 -2.05 -12.45 9.83
N ASN A 29 -2.58 -11.33 9.34
CA ASN A 29 -3.38 -11.26 8.12
C ASN A 29 -2.92 -10.17 7.13
N LEU A 30 -1.70 -9.64 7.30
CA LEU A 30 -1.16 -8.58 6.44
C LEU A 30 -1.12 -9.00 4.95
N GLU A 31 -0.83 -10.27 4.68
CA GLU A 31 -0.79 -10.80 3.32
C GLU A 31 -2.17 -10.83 2.64
N GLU A 32 -3.19 -11.30 3.36
CA GLU A 32 -4.57 -11.33 2.87
C GLU A 32 -5.07 -9.91 2.60
N GLN A 33 -4.82 -8.98 3.54
CA GLN A 33 -5.19 -7.58 3.36
C GLN A 33 -4.48 -6.93 2.16
N ALA A 34 -3.22 -7.31 1.90
CA ALA A 34 -2.46 -6.85 0.74
C ALA A 34 -3.06 -7.35 -0.58
N ASP A 35 -3.47 -8.62 -0.63
CA ASP A 35 -4.11 -9.21 -1.81
C ASP A 35 -5.43 -8.52 -2.12
N GLU A 36 -6.28 -8.31 -1.11
CA GLU A 36 -7.53 -7.58 -1.29
C GLU A 36 -7.31 -6.13 -1.74
N SER A 37 -6.29 -5.46 -1.20
CA SER A 37 -5.95 -4.09 -1.59
C SER A 37 -5.52 -4.04 -3.06
N ALA A 38 -4.74 -5.02 -3.53
CA ALA A 38 -4.38 -5.13 -4.94
C ALA A 38 -5.62 -5.29 -5.84
N GLU A 39 -6.56 -6.16 -5.47
CA GLU A 39 -7.82 -6.35 -6.20
C GLU A 39 -8.65 -5.07 -6.25
N ARG A 40 -8.79 -4.35 -5.12
CA ARG A 40 -9.48 -3.06 -5.06
C ARG A 40 -8.83 -2.01 -5.96
N MET A 41 -7.50 -1.92 -5.95
CA MET A 41 -6.77 -0.97 -6.82
C MET A 41 -7.00 -1.25 -8.30
N VAL A 42 -6.93 -2.52 -8.71
CA VAL A 42 -7.22 -2.93 -10.10
C VAL A 42 -8.67 -2.63 -10.47
N HIS A 43 -9.61 -2.91 -9.58
CA HIS A 43 -11.02 -2.61 -9.80
C HIS A 43 -11.30 -1.10 -9.99
N ILE A 44 -10.66 -0.24 -9.19
CA ILE A 44 -10.88 1.21 -9.20
C ILE A 44 -10.17 1.88 -10.38
N LEU A 45 -8.94 1.47 -10.69
CA LEU A 45 -8.04 2.18 -11.60
C LEU A 45 -7.88 1.51 -12.97
N GLY A 46 -8.27 0.24 -13.11
CA GLY A 46 -8.02 -0.56 -14.32
C GLY A 46 -6.53 -0.63 -14.64
N ASP A 47 -6.17 -0.40 -15.91
CA ASP A 47 -4.78 -0.42 -16.39
C ASP A 47 -3.85 0.52 -15.64
N ARG A 48 -4.39 1.61 -15.06
CA ARG A 48 -3.59 2.58 -14.28
C ARG A 48 -3.16 2.06 -12.91
N ALA A 49 -3.68 0.91 -12.47
CA ALA A 49 -3.23 0.29 -11.23
C ALA A 49 -1.72 -0.02 -11.25
N VAL A 50 -1.12 -0.25 -12.43
CA VAL A 50 0.34 -0.44 -12.54
C VAL A 50 1.15 0.74 -12.01
N GLU A 51 0.60 1.96 -12.05
CA GLU A 51 1.23 3.15 -11.45
C GLU A 51 1.29 3.01 -9.91
N VAL A 52 0.27 2.42 -9.28
CA VAL A 52 0.27 2.12 -7.83
C VAL A 52 1.33 1.08 -7.50
N ALA A 53 1.45 0.02 -8.31
CA ALA A 53 2.47 -1.00 -8.11
C ALA A 53 3.89 -0.41 -8.15
N SER A 54 4.16 0.50 -9.10
CA SER A 54 5.43 1.23 -9.15
C SER A 54 5.64 2.10 -7.91
N LEU A 55 4.64 2.88 -7.50
CA LEU A 55 4.71 3.72 -6.30
C LEU A 55 5.01 2.91 -5.02
N MET A 56 4.36 1.76 -4.84
CA MET A 56 4.60 0.89 -3.68
C MET A 56 6.06 0.42 -3.64
N ARG A 57 6.62 0.01 -4.78
CA ARG A 57 8.02 -0.43 -4.87
C ARG A 57 9.00 0.72 -4.62
N GLU A 58 8.73 1.90 -5.18
CA GLU A 58 9.54 3.11 -4.94
C GLU A 58 9.56 3.49 -3.46
N MET A 59 8.40 3.49 -2.81
CA MET A 59 8.31 3.77 -1.37
C MET A 59 9.03 2.72 -0.53
N ALA A 60 8.90 1.43 -0.86
CA ALA A 60 9.58 0.35 -0.13
C ALA A 60 11.11 0.35 -0.27
N ALA A 61 11.63 1.03 -1.31
CA ALA A 61 13.06 1.21 -1.53
C ALA A 61 13.61 2.48 -0.86
N ASP A 62 12.77 3.48 -0.57
CA ASP A 62 13.18 4.76 -0.01
C ASP A 62 12.20 5.28 1.08
N PRO A 63 12.51 5.13 2.38
CA PRO A 63 11.69 5.69 3.46
C PRO A 63 11.72 7.23 3.49
N ALA A 64 12.57 7.90 2.71
CA ALA A 64 12.51 9.35 2.52
C ALA A 64 11.53 9.78 1.41
N HIS A 65 10.86 8.83 0.74
CA HIS A 65 9.94 9.14 -0.35
C HIS A 65 8.83 10.12 0.11
N PRO A 66 8.60 11.26 -0.59
CA PRO A 66 7.66 12.29 -0.14
C PRO A 66 6.22 11.80 0.04
N PHE A 67 5.78 10.88 -0.82
CA PHE A 67 4.45 10.30 -0.73
C PHE A 67 4.32 9.32 0.44
N TYR A 68 5.38 8.55 0.73
CA TYR A 68 5.43 7.68 1.91
C TYR A 68 5.27 8.50 3.20
N ARG A 69 6.00 9.61 3.33
CA ARG A 69 5.86 10.54 4.46
C ARG A 69 4.46 11.17 4.55
N THR A 70 3.74 11.27 3.43
CA THR A 70 2.34 11.73 3.43
C THR A 70 1.43 10.63 3.96
N ILE A 71 1.63 9.38 3.55
CA ILE A 71 0.91 8.22 4.08
C ILE A 71 1.09 8.13 5.59
N CYS A 72 2.32 8.08 6.12
CA CYS A 72 2.54 7.95 7.57
C CYS A 72 1.84 9.04 8.38
N LYS A 73 1.87 10.29 7.90
CA LYS A 73 1.19 11.42 8.55
C LYS A 73 -0.34 11.28 8.54
N ARG A 74 -0.90 10.69 7.50
CA ARG A 74 -2.35 10.56 7.30
C ARG A 74 -2.92 9.33 8.00
N THR A 75 -2.14 8.25 8.09
CA THR A 75 -2.49 7.02 8.79
C THR A 75 -2.17 7.07 10.28
N MET A 76 -1.38 8.07 10.71
CA MET A 76 -0.84 8.17 12.07
C MET A 76 -0.01 6.94 12.48
N TYR A 77 0.57 6.24 11.49
CA TYR A 77 1.42 5.07 11.71
C TYR A 77 2.73 5.24 10.95
N ASP A 78 3.85 5.16 11.66
CA ASP A 78 5.19 5.34 11.08
C ASP A 78 5.85 3.99 10.81
N TRP A 79 5.77 3.55 9.55
CA TRP A 79 6.26 2.23 9.18
C TRP A 79 7.79 2.10 9.25
N ASP A 80 8.56 3.19 9.34
CA ASP A 80 10.02 3.18 9.43
C ASP A 80 10.54 3.55 10.83
N GLU A 81 9.68 3.54 11.85
CA GLU A 81 10.08 3.76 13.25
C GLU A 81 11.06 2.69 13.74
N ASP A 82 10.84 1.44 13.33
CA ASP A 82 11.68 0.30 13.69
C ASP A 82 11.86 -0.69 12.51
N GLN A 83 12.80 -1.61 12.66
CA GLN A 83 13.17 -2.56 11.62
C GLN A 83 12.05 -3.57 11.28
N ASP A 84 11.25 -3.98 12.26
CA ASP A 84 10.15 -4.93 12.07
C ASP A 84 8.98 -4.27 11.33
N SER A 85 8.59 -3.07 11.77
CA SER A 85 7.58 -2.24 11.08
C SER A 85 7.99 -1.98 9.63
N TRP A 86 9.27 -1.69 9.38
CA TRP A 86 9.76 -1.43 8.04
C TRP A 86 9.73 -2.68 7.17
N ALA A 87 10.15 -3.81 7.70
CA ALA A 87 10.09 -5.10 7.00
C ALA A 87 8.65 -5.46 6.60
N LYS A 88 7.67 -5.20 7.47
CA LYS A 88 6.25 -5.40 7.18
C LYS A 88 5.75 -4.49 6.08
N PHE A 89 6.14 -3.21 6.07
CA PHE A 89 5.80 -2.32 4.96
C PHE A 89 6.39 -2.79 3.64
N GLN A 90 7.64 -3.27 3.64
CA GLN A 90 8.27 -3.83 2.45
C GLN A 90 7.54 -5.09 1.96
N GLN A 91 7.11 -5.98 2.86
CA GLN A 91 6.30 -7.15 2.53
C GLN A 91 4.94 -6.76 1.93
N LEU A 92 4.24 -5.81 2.56
CA LEU A 92 2.98 -5.26 2.08
C LEU A 92 3.15 -4.68 0.67
N ALA A 93 4.15 -3.81 0.48
CA ALA A 93 4.42 -3.16 -0.79
C ALA A 93 4.76 -4.14 -1.90
N GLN A 94 5.59 -5.14 -1.60
CA GLN A 94 5.91 -6.20 -2.53
C GLN A 94 4.64 -6.93 -2.96
N ARG A 95 3.84 -7.40 -2.00
CA ARG A 95 2.66 -8.21 -2.28
C ARG A 95 1.56 -7.47 -3.04
N VAL A 96 1.25 -6.23 -2.63
CA VAL A 96 0.30 -5.37 -3.38
C VAL A 96 0.80 -5.17 -4.81
N SER A 97 2.08 -4.84 -4.99
CA SER A 97 2.64 -4.56 -6.32
C SER A 97 2.60 -5.78 -7.24
N ASP A 98 2.85 -6.98 -6.70
CA ASP A 98 2.82 -8.24 -7.44
C ASP A 98 1.40 -8.66 -7.78
N GLY A 99 0.47 -8.51 -6.83
CA GLY A 99 -0.96 -8.77 -7.04
C GLY A 99 -1.53 -7.92 -8.18
N ILE A 100 -1.23 -6.62 -8.17
CA ILE A 100 -1.61 -5.70 -9.25
C ILE A 100 -0.97 -6.13 -10.58
N THR A 101 0.35 -6.34 -10.59
CA THR A 101 1.09 -6.68 -11.82
C THR A 101 0.57 -7.96 -12.46
N LYS A 102 0.24 -8.97 -11.65
CA LYS A 102 -0.36 -10.23 -12.09
C LYS A 102 -1.73 -10.00 -12.72
N ALA A 103 -2.58 -9.19 -12.10
CA ALA A 103 -3.94 -8.94 -12.58
C ALA A 103 -4.00 -8.10 -13.86
N THR A 104 -3.03 -7.19 -14.08
CA THR A 104 -3.00 -6.32 -15.27
C THR A 104 -2.23 -6.90 -16.45
N SER A 105 -1.49 -8.00 -16.27
CA SER A 105 -0.69 -8.64 -17.33
C SER A 105 -1.38 -9.85 -17.97
N GLY A 106 -2.60 -10.20 -17.53
CA GLY A 106 -3.43 -11.28 -18.08
C GLY A 106 -4.37 -10.81 -19.16
#